data_AF-A0A2E2XPC1-F1
#
_entry.id   AF-A0A2E2XPC1-F1
#
_cell.length_a   1.000
_cell.length_b   1.000
_cell.length_c   1.000
_cell.angle_alpha   90.00
_cell.angle_beta   90.00
_cell.angle_gamma   90.00
#
_symmetry.space_group_name_H-M   'P 1'
#
loop_
_entity.id
_entity.type
_entity.pdbx_description
1 polymer ?
#
loop_
_entity_poly.entity_id
_entity_poly.type
_entity_poly.pdbx_seq_one_letter_code
_entity_poly.pdbx_strand_id
1 'polypeptide(L)' 'MNARPWVQDLKQPAAPAQEMCCITPLPLEDAAKLSALAELFPNQSQEQIISTLLAHALDQLT' A
#
# COMPACT_ATOMS: atom_id res chain seq x y z
N MET A 1 15.07 -27.77 -26.95
CA MET A 1 14.97 -26.31 -26.66
C MET A 1 13.49 -25.95 -26.63
N ASN A 2 12.86 -25.96 -25.46
CA ASN A 2 11.44 -25.57 -25.34
C ASN A 2 11.37 -24.18 -24.74
N ALA A 3 10.94 -23.22 -25.56
CA ALA A 3 10.68 -21.85 -25.18
C ALA A 3 9.57 -21.81 -24.13
N ARG A 4 9.81 -21.10 -23.01
CA ARG A 4 8.87 -20.94 -21.90
C ARG A 4 7.64 -20.15 -22.40
N PRO A 5 6.41 -20.72 -22.38
CA PRO A 5 5.21 -20.06 -22.91
C PRO A 5 4.62 -18.98 -21.98
N TRP A 6 5.41 -18.42 -21.06
CA TRP A 6 4.93 -17.58 -19.96
C TRP A 6 5.31 -16.10 -20.11
N VAL A 7 5.75 -15.67 -21.30
CA VAL A 7 6.11 -14.26 -21.60
C VAL A 7 5.08 -13.65 -22.55
N GLN A 8 3.79 -13.75 -22.25
CA GLN A 8 2.74 -13.19 -23.10
C GLN A 8 1.59 -12.45 -22.38
N ASP A 9 1.66 -12.22 -21.07
CA ASP A 9 0.59 -11.49 -20.37
C ASP A 9 1.11 -10.32 -19.51
N LEU A 10 1.99 -9.48 -20.07
CA LEU A 10 2.21 -8.12 -19.54
C LEU A 10 1.51 -7.06 -20.40
N LYS A 11 0.47 -7.48 -21.14
CA LYS A 11 -0.41 -6.57 -21.88
C LYS A 11 -1.84 -6.71 -21.38
N GLN A 12 -2.02 -6.60 -20.06
CA GLN A 12 -3.32 -6.28 -19.52
C GLN A 12 -3.63 -4.83 -19.91
N PRO A 13 -4.74 -4.56 -20.64
CA PRO A 13 -5.20 -3.19 -20.81
C PRO A 13 -5.52 -2.67 -19.41
N ALA A 14 -4.98 -1.50 -19.06
CA ALA A 14 -5.24 -0.83 -17.79
C ALA A 14 -6.75 -0.78 -17.53
N ALA A 15 -7.25 -1.70 -16.70
CA ALA A 15 -8.50 -1.54 -16.00
C ALA A 15 -8.43 -0.18 -15.28
N PRO A 16 -9.54 0.56 -15.10
CA PRO A 16 -9.49 1.76 -14.26
C PRO A 16 -8.84 1.32 -12.97
N ALA A 17 -7.74 1.95 -12.57
CA ALA A 17 -7.00 1.57 -11.37
C ALA A 17 -8.03 1.43 -10.26
N GLN A 18 -8.42 0.18 -9.95
CA GLN A 18 -9.40 -0.05 -8.92
C GLN A 18 -8.61 0.31 -7.69
N GLU A 19 -8.93 1.45 -7.09
CA GLU A 19 -8.45 1.81 -5.77
C GLU A 19 -8.90 0.67 -4.85
N MET A 20 -8.01 -0.31 -4.70
CA MET A 20 -8.22 -1.50 -3.89
C MET A 20 -8.13 -1.02 -2.44
N CYS A 21 -9.23 -0.47 -1.95
CA CYS A 21 -9.33 0.03 -0.58
C CYS A 21 -9.43 -1.18 0.36
N CYS A 22 -8.30 -1.55 0.98
CA CYS A 22 -8.22 -2.68 1.90
C CYS A 22 -8.55 -2.22 3.33
N ILE A 23 -9.61 -2.78 3.92
CA ILE A 23 -9.93 -2.55 5.34
C ILE A 23 -9.12 -3.53 6.19
N THR A 24 -8.22 -3.01 7.03
CA THR A 24 -7.36 -3.83 7.90
C THR A 24 -7.65 -3.52 9.37
N PRO A 25 -8.04 -4.51 10.20
CA PRO A 25 -8.22 -4.29 11.63
C PRO A 25 -6.85 -4.08 12.29
N LEU A 26 -6.76 -3.02 13.10
CA LEU A 26 -5.57 -2.66 13.87
C LEU A 26 -5.89 -2.67 15.37
N PRO A 27 -4.89 -2.86 16.24
CA PRO A 27 -5.04 -2.60 17.66
C PRO A 27 -5.50 -1.15 17.90
N LEU A 28 -6.32 -0.95 18.94
CA LEU A 28 -6.92 0.37 19.24
C LEU A 28 -5.86 1.47 19.38
N GLU A 29 -4.76 1.18 20.08
CA GLU A 29 -3.66 2.14 20.27
C GLU A 29 -3.00 2.53 18.94
N ASP A 30 -2.76 1.58 18.04
CA ASP A 30 -2.11 1.88 16.76
C ASP A 30 -3.04 2.64 15.82
N ALA A 31 -4.34 2.34 15.84
CA ALA A 31 -5.35 3.13 15.15
C ALA A 31 -5.40 4.57 15.69
N ALA A 32 -5.32 4.76 17.01
CA ALA A 32 -5.28 6.08 17.63
C ALA A 32 -4.01 6.87 17.25
N LYS A 33 -2.84 6.21 17.21
CA LYS A 33 -1.59 6.83 16.75
C LYS A 33 -1.67 7.28 15.29
N LEU A 34 -2.24 6.45 14.41
CA LEU A 34 -2.45 6.82 13.01
C LEU A 34 -3.40 8.02 12.86
N SER A 35 -4.48 8.07 13.64
CA SER A 35 -5.38 9.22 13.67
C SER A 35 -4.65 10.49 14.11
N ALA A 36 -3.88 10.41 15.21
CA ALA A 36 -3.09 11.55 15.68
C ALA A 36 -2.04 12.00 14.67
N LEU A 37 -1.42 11.06 13.94
CA LEU A 37 -0.50 11.39 12.84
C LEU A 37 -1.22 12.13 11.70
N ALA A 38 -2.42 11.69 11.32
CA ALA A 38 -3.21 12.39 10.30
C ALA A 38 -3.56 13.83 10.73
N GLU A 39 -3.83 14.06 12.02
CA GLU A 39 -4.05 15.41 12.55
C GLU A 39 -2.79 16.29 12.53
N LEU A 40 -1.62 15.70 12.79
CA LEU A 40 -0.33 16.41 12.77
C LEU A 40 0.16 16.74 11.35
N PHE A 41 -0.24 15.94 10.36
CA PHE A 41 0.18 16.08 8.96
C PHE A 41 -1.02 16.34 8.05
N PRO A 42 -1.61 17.56 8.08
CA PRO A 42 -2.84 17.88 7.34
C PRO A 42 -2.69 17.84 5.80
N ASN A 43 -1.46 17.87 5.29
CA ASN A 43 -1.14 17.75 3.87
C ASN A 43 -0.99 16.29 3.39
N GLN A 44 -1.07 15.32 4.28
CA GLN A 44 -0.92 13.89 3.98
C GLN A 44 -2.23 13.17 4.28
N SER A 45 -2.78 12.47 3.30
CA SER A 45 -3.91 11.56 3.54
C SER A 45 -3.47 10.40 4.43
N GLN A 46 -4.37 9.84 5.23
CA GLN A 46 -4.09 8.69 6.09
C GLN A 46 -3.45 7.53 5.30
N GLU A 47 -3.90 7.30 4.06
CA GLU A 47 -3.35 6.28 3.15
C GLU A 47 -1.89 6.54 2.78
N GLN A 48 -1.49 7.80 2.58
CA GLN A 48 -0.10 8.16 2.29
C GLN A 48 0.80 7.95 3.51
N ILE A 49 0.29 8.26 4.71
CA ILE A 49 0.99 8.02 5.98
C ILE A 49 1.22 6.50 6.16
N ILE A 50 0.18 5.69 5.97
CA ILE A 50 0.27 4.23 6.07
C ILE A 50 1.21 3.66 5.01
N SER A 51 1.09 4.10 3.76
CA SER A 51 1.96 3.67 2.66
C SER A 51 3.44 3.96 2.96
N THR A 52 3.72 5.16 3.47
CA THR A 52 5.08 5.57 3.85
C THR A 52 5.62 4.73 5.01
N LEU A 53 4.80 4.48 6.04
CA LEU A 53 5.17 3.62 7.17
C LEU A 53 5.47 2.19 6.72
N LEU A 54 4.65 1.63 5.84
CA LEU A 54 4.85 0.29 5.31
C LEU A 54 6.09 0.21 4.43
N ALA A 55 6.34 1.20 3.57
CA ALA A 55 7.54 1.26 2.75
C ALA A 55 8.81 1.30 3.61
N HIS A 56 8.81 2.13 4.66
CA HIS A 56 9.91 2.19 5.61
C HIS A 56 10.09 0.88 6.39
N ALA A 57 9.00 0.26 6.86
CA ALA A 57 9.07 -1.02 7.57
C ALA A 57 9.59 -2.15 6.68
N LEU A 58 9.21 -2.17 5.40
CA LEU A 58 9.71 -3.15 4.42
C LEU A 58 11.19 -2.96 4.11
N ASP A 59 11.65 -1.72 3.98
CA ASP A 59 13.07 -1.39 3.80
C ASP A 59 13.92 -1.92 4.95
N GLN A 60 13.45 -1.77 6.19
CA GLN A 60 14.15 -2.26 7.39
C GLN A 60 14.20 -3.78 7.52
N LEU A 61 13.42 -4.54 6.72
CA LEU A 61 13.41 -6.00 6.73
C LEU A 61 14.41 -6.62 5.73
N THR A 62 15.03 -5.80 4.88
CA THR A 62 16.04 -6.19 3.88
C THR A 62 17.45 -6.04 4.42
#